data_AF-A0A6B3EWP0-F1
#
_entry.id   AF-A0A6B3EWP0-F1
#
_cell.length_a   1.000
_cell.length_b   1.000
_cell.length_c   1.000
_cell.angle_alpha   90.00
_cell.angle_beta   90.00
_cell.angle_gamma   90.00
#
_symmetry.space_group_name_H-M   'P 1'
#
loop_
_entity.id
_entity.type
_entity.pdbx_description
1 polymer ?
#
loop_
_entity_poly.entity_id
_entity_poly.type
_entity_poly.pdbx_seq_one_letter_code
_entity_poly.pdbx_strand_id
1 'polypeptide(L)' 'ERGPAVVLGHVTTGPHRDGVFRRLGRVRPGDRVVVRRAGGASVRFVVDRVRTVAKSEFPTQEVYGDVKRAELRLITCGG' A
#
# COMPACT_ATOMS: atom_id res chain seq x y z
N GLU A 1 8.14 -7.35 12.31
CA GLU A 1 8.45 -6.09 13.01
C GLU A 1 7.15 -5.37 13.29
N ARG A 2 7.11 -4.61 14.38
CA ARG A 2 5.96 -3.78 14.74
C ARG A 2 6.10 -2.43 14.04
N GLY A 3 4.99 -1.72 13.89
CA GLY A 3 4.96 -0.43 13.20
C GLY A 3 4.57 -0.56 11.74
N PRO A 4 4.48 0.58 11.07
CA PRO A 4 4.00 0.62 9.71
C PRO A 4 5.13 0.41 8.68
N ALA A 5 4.82 -0.38 7.66
CA ALA A 5 5.58 -0.40 6.42
C ALA A 5 4.77 0.34 5.35
N VAL A 6 5.36 1.34 4.72
CA VAL A 6 4.73 2.10 3.64
C VAL A 6 5.45 1.84 2.34
N VAL A 7 4.70 1.44 1.31
CA VAL A 7 5.22 1.26 -0.05
C VAL A 7 4.43 2.17 -0.97
N LEU A 8 5.15 3.06 -1.65
CA LEU A 8 4.59 3.93 -2.68
C LEU A 8 4.98 3.40 -4.05
N GLY A 9 4.02 3.42 -4.97
CA GLY A 9 4.24 2.99 -6.35
C GLY A 9 3.38 3.78 -7.32
N HIS A 10 3.95 4.11 -8.47
CA HIS A 10 3.21 4.80 -9.51
C HIS A 10 2.09 3.94 -10.09
N VAL A 11 0.98 4.60 -10.48
CA VAL A 11 -0.07 4.00 -11.31
C VAL A 11 0.37 3.94 -12.79
N THR A 12 1.10 4.96 -13.26
CA THR A 12 1.71 5.06 -14.59
C THR A 12 3.11 5.66 -14.49
N THR A 13 4.04 5.27 -15.37
CA THR A 13 5.41 5.82 -15.44
C THR A 13 5.65 6.67 -16.70
N GLY A 14 4.56 7.13 -17.32
CA GLY A 14 4.52 7.88 -18.56
C GLY A 14 3.18 7.66 -19.28
N PRO A 15 2.92 8.34 -20.41
CA PRO A 15 1.61 8.35 -21.09
C PRO A 15 1.07 6.95 -21.47
N HIS A 16 1.97 5.99 -21.72
CA HIS A 16 1.60 4.66 -22.21
C HIS A 16 2.28 3.52 -21.44
N ARG A 17 2.81 3.79 -20.24
CA ARG A 17 3.47 2.77 -19.41
C ARG A 17 2.79 2.62 -18.07
N ASP A 18 2.40 1.39 -17.77
CA ASP A 18 1.89 1.01 -16.45
C ASP A 18 2.98 1.15 -15.40
N GLY A 19 2.60 1.63 -14.22
CA GLY A 19 3.44 1.58 -13.03
C GLY A 19 3.19 0.29 -12.24
N VAL A 20 4.08 0.02 -11.28
CA VAL A 20 4.02 -1.20 -10.44
C VAL A 20 2.67 -1.36 -9.74
N PHE A 21 1.97 -0.26 -9.44
CA PHE A 21 0.68 -0.25 -8.77
C PHE A 21 -0.51 0.08 -9.69
N ARG A 22 -0.36 -0.08 -11.01
CA ARG A 22 -1.45 0.11 -11.98
C ARG A 22 -2.76 -0.58 -11.56
N ARG A 23 -2.66 -1.77 -10.97
CA ARG A 23 -3.80 -2.61 -10.59
C ARG A 23 -4.19 -2.47 -9.12
N LEU A 24 -3.52 -1.63 -8.33
CA LEU A 24 -3.77 -1.52 -6.89
C LEU A 24 -5.23 -1.08 -6.61
N GLY A 25 -5.82 -0.25 -7.46
CA GLY A 25 -7.24 0.14 -7.35
C GLY A 25 -8.27 -0.99 -7.51
N ARG A 26 -7.83 -2.20 -7.90
CA ARG A 26 -8.69 -3.40 -7.98
C ARG A 26 -8.76 -4.18 -6.67
N VAL A 27 -7.85 -3.92 -5.74
CA VAL A 27 -7.78 -4.61 -4.44
C VAL A 27 -9.01 -4.31 -3.60
N ARG A 28 -9.48 -5.29 -2.83
CA ARG A 28 -10.64 -5.22 -1.95
C ARG A 28 -10.30 -5.71 -0.54
N PRO A 29 -11.04 -5.26 0.50
CA PRO A 29 -10.95 -5.86 1.81
C PRO A 29 -11.11 -7.39 1.75
N GLY A 30 -10.25 -8.11 2.47
CA GLY A 30 -10.16 -9.57 2.44
C GLY A 30 -9.08 -10.13 1.48
N ASP A 31 -8.61 -9.34 0.51
CA ASP A 31 -7.51 -9.76 -0.36
C ASP A 31 -6.22 -10.00 0.43
N ARG A 32 -5.41 -10.95 -0.03
CA ARG A 32 -4.12 -11.30 0.58
C ARG A 32 -2.97 -10.55 -0.10
N VAL A 33 -2.10 -9.96 0.71
CA VAL A 33 -0.84 -9.38 0.24
C VAL A 33 0.32 -10.18 0.82
N VAL A 34 1.24 -10.63 -0.03
CA VAL A 34 2.44 -11.36 0.38
C VAL A 34 3.67 -10.49 0.13
N VAL A 35 4.40 -10.20 1.20
CA VAL A 35 5.66 -9.45 1.13
C VAL A 35 6.82 -10.42 1.33
N ARG A 36 7.64 -10.59 0.29
CA ARG A 36 8.89 -11.34 0.36
C ARG A 36 9.99 -10.42 0.87
N ARG A 37 10.64 -10.80 1.95
CA ARG A 37 11.77 -10.08 2.56
C ARG A 37 13.10 -10.58 2.00
N ALA A 38 14.13 -9.76 2.17
CA ALA A 38 15.50 -10.22 2.00
C ALA A 38 15.73 -11.46 2.90
N GLY A 39 16.44 -12.46 2.38
CA GLY A 39 16.61 -13.76 3.06
C GLY A 39 15.49 -14.79 2.81
N GLY A 40 14.54 -14.51 1.91
CA GLY A 40 13.58 -15.50 1.39
C GLY A 40 12.32 -15.70 2.24
N ALA A 41 12.28 -15.17 3.46
CA ALA A 41 11.08 -15.20 4.29
C ALA A 41 9.92 -14.41 3.66
N SER A 42 8.69 -14.87 3.86
CA SER A 42 7.47 -14.19 3.40
C SER A 42 6.54 -13.86 4.56
N VAL A 43 5.93 -12.68 4.51
CA VAL A 43 4.89 -12.26 5.46
C VAL A 43 3.59 -12.02 4.73
N ARG A 44 2.48 -12.46 5.33
CA ARG A 44 1.15 -12.33 4.76
C ARG A 44 0.39 -11.25 5.51
N PHE A 45 -0.27 -10.39 4.76
CA PHE A 45 -1.22 -9.40 5.24
C PHE A 45 -2.57 -9.68 4.59
N VAL A 46 -3.64 -9.24 5.25
CA VAL A 46 -4.99 -9.19 4.68
C VAL A 46 -5.38 -7.73 4.61
N VAL A 47 -5.93 -7.32 3.49
CA VAL A 47 -6.42 -5.96 3.29
C VAL A 47 -7.61 -5.77 4.21
N ASP A 48 -7.52 -4.82 5.14
CA ASP A 48 -8.60 -4.46 6.05
C ASP A 48 -9.50 -3.37 5.46
N ARG A 49 -8.91 -2.42 4.72
CA ARG A 49 -9.59 -1.26 4.17
C ARG A 49 -8.92 -0.76 2.90
N VAL A 50 -9.72 -0.16 2.02
CA VAL A 50 -9.26 0.61 0.86
C VAL A 50 -9.89 2.00 0.93
N ARG A 51 -9.11 3.05 0.72
CA ARG A 51 -9.57 4.45 0.71
C ARG A 51 -8.93 5.20 -0.44
N THR A 52 -9.73 6.01 -1.13
CA THR A 52 -9.24 7.09 -1.99
C THR A 52 -9.46 8.39 -1.24
N VAL A 53 -8.42 9.23 -1.17
CA VAL A 53 -8.45 10.52 -0.47
C VAL A 53 -7.97 11.60 -1.42
N ALA A 54 -8.49 12.82 -1.28
CA ALA A 54 -7.93 13.97 -1.95
C ALA A 54 -6.49 14.17 -1.48
N LYS A 55 -5.59 14.61 -2.38
CA LYS A 55 -4.18 14.86 -2.03
C LYS A 55 -4.05 15.92 -0.92
N SER A 56 -4.94 16.91 -0.89
CA SER A 56 -5.02 17.95 0.15
C SER A 56 -5.46 17.43 1.51
N GLU A 57 -6.12 16.27 1.55
CA GLU A 57 -6.66 15.66 2.77
C GLU A 57 -5.90 14.38 3.14
N PHE A 58 -4.66 14.25 2.65
CA PHE A 58 -3.86 13.06 2.86
C PHE A 58 -3.66 12.81 4.37
N PRO A 59 -4.07 11.65 4.92
CA PRO A 59 -4.10 11.41 6.35
C PRO A 59 -2.71 10.99 6.86
N THR A 60 -1.77 11.94 6.91
CA THR A 60 -0.36 11.75 7.27
C THR A 60 -0.18 10.91 8.55
N GLN A 61 -0.93 11.20 9.60
CA GLN A 61 -0.79 10.49 10.88
C GLN A 61 -1.30 9.03 10.80
N GLU A 62 -2.38 8.77 10.07
CA GLU A 62 -2.87 7.40 9.84
C GLU A 62 -1.89 6.61 8.98
N VAL A 63 -1.21 7.27 8.03
CA VAL A 63 -0.30 6.63 7.09
C VAL A 63 1.11 6.43 7.62
N TYR A 64 1.65 7.36 8.42
CA TYR A 64 3.04 7.31 8.88
C TYR A 64 3.17 7.19 10.40
N GLY A 65 2.10 7.44 11.14
CA GLY A 65 2.10 7.33 12.59
C GLY A 65 2.30 5.90 13.09
N ASP A 66 2.82 5.82 14.31
CA ASP A 66 3.13 4.57 15.00
C ASP A 66 1.91 3.69 15.21
N VAL A 67 2.13 2.39 15.07
CA VAL A 67 1.11 1.35 15.34
C VAL A 67 1.72 0.21 16.14
N LYS A 68 0.91 -0.36 17.04
CA LYS A 68 1.36 -1.42 17.97
C LYS A 68 1.54 -2.79 17.31
N ARG A 69 1.04 -2.95 16.09
CA ARG A 69 1.08 -4.19 15.28
C ARG A 69 1.83 -3.95 13.98
N ALA A 70 2.13 -5.03 13.25
CA ALA A 70 2.64 -4.92 11.89
C ALA A 70 1.49 -4.47 10.97
N GLU A 71 1.69 -3.37 10.25
CA GLU A 71 0.75 -2.88 9.23
C GLU A 71 1.47 -2.58 7.93
N LEU A 72 0.78 -2.80 6.82
CA LEU A 72 1.28 -2.53 5.47
C LEU A 72 0.35 -1.53 4.80
N ARG A 73 0.92 -0.46 4.26
CA ARG A 73 0.21 0.62 3.59
C ARG A 73 0.74 0.71 2.15
N LEU A 74 -0.10 0.36 1.18
CA LEU A 74 0.21 0.43 -0.25
C LEU A 74 -0.46 1.67 -0.83
N ILE A 75 0.33 2.57 -1.42
CA ILE A 75 -0.17 3.87 -1.87
C ILE A 75 0.18 4.10 -3.33
N THR A 76 -0.80 4.55 -4.10
CA THR A 76 -0.64 4.98 -5.49
C THR A 76 -1.48 6.21 -5.77
N CYS A 77 -1.25 6.85 -6.92
CA CYS A 77 -2.15 7.91 -7.40
C CYS A 77 -3.48 7.28 -7.83
N GLY A 78 -4.60 7.90 -7.44
CA GLY A 78 -5.95 7.40 -7.76
C GLY A 78 -6.29 7.40 -9.25
N GLY A 79 -5.53 8.15 -10.06
CA GLY A 79 -5.92 8.54 -11.42
C GLY A 79 -6.35 10.00 -11.44
#